data_AF-A0A955HDQ2-F1
#
_entry.id   AF-A0A955HDQ2-F1
#
_cell.length_a   1.000
_cell.length_b   1.000
_cell.length_c   1.000
_cell.angle_alpha   90.00
_cell.angle_beta   90.00
_cell.angle_gamma   90.00
#
_symmetry.space_group_name_H-M   'P 1'
#
loop_
_entity.id
_entity.type
_entity.pdbx_description
1 polymer ?
#
loop_
_entity_poly.entity_id
_entity_poly.type
_entity_poly.pdbx_seq_one_letter_code
_entity_poly.pdbx_strand_id
1 'polypeptide(L)'
;KPVPILGFLKEGVNQYKFIGFLFLLRNYQDYQLDNQGNLRAVWLFEFQIFSDIPPLKIGNFNDPFLPFYNQFKKEILPEDTIIDSLFPKKKQDEIILPKLDEETIKSIETLKKNLLTINPYEFEVLMSKLIEYTGFVNVEVTKKSGDDGIDVNAFLKHRFSLDLSYQFQVKRWKHSVGRKEVANLRGSLGFNSFGVIISTSHFTSSAINESQGTGKTPINLVGMKDLYEIIKETNFAL
;
A
#
# COMPACT_ATOMS: atom_id res chain seq x y z
N LYS A 1 22.06 14.00 15.80
CA LYS A 1 21.10 15.12 15.69
C LYS A 1 20.29 14.87 14.42
N PRO A 2 18.95 14.96 14.45
CA PRO A 2 18.15 14.80 13.23
C PRO A 2 18.53 15.92 12.25
N VAL A 3 18.81 15.55 11.00
CA VAL A 3 19.13 16.52 9.95
C VAL A 3 17.82 16.92 9.27
N PRO A 4 17.47 18.22 9.19
CA PRO A 4 16.30 18.65 8.47
C PRO A 4 16.43 18.30 6.99
N ILE A 5 15.41 17.65 6.44
CA ILE A 5 15.27 17.46 5.00
C ILE A 5 14.18 18.43 4.54
N LEU A 6 14.53 19.32 3.61
CA LEU A 6 13.61 20.30 3.02
C LEU A 6 13.09 19.79 1.68
N GLY A 7 11.78 19.82 1.49
CA GLY A 7 11.15 19.46 0.24
C GLY A 7 10.98 20.66 -0.69
N PHE A 8 11.35 20.48 -1.95
CA PHE A 8 11.10 21.46 -3.01
C PHE A 8 10.54 20.78 -4.26
N LEU A 9 9.52 21.39 -4.87
CA LEU A 9 9.03 21.02 -6.20
C LEU A 9 9.55 22.01 -7.22
N LYS A 10 10.03 21.51 -8.37
CA LYS A 10 10.47 22.35 -9.48
C LYS A 10 9.24 22.80 -10.27
N GLU A 11 8.99 24.10 -10.34
CA GLU A 11 7.86 24.68 -11.08
C GLU A 11 8.29 25.29 -12.42
N GLY A 12 9.60 25.53 -12.61
CA GLY A 12 10.12 26.12 -13.83
C GLY A 12 11.64 26.10 -13.89
N VAL A 13 12.21 26.87 -14.81
CA VAL A 13 13.65 27.09 -14.89
C VAL A 13 14.08 27.89 -13.67
N ASN A 14 14.91 27.29 -12.81
CA ASN A 14 15.40 27.89 -11.55
C ASN A 14 14.29 28.34 -10.58
N GLN A 15 13.07 27.83 -10.72
CA GLN A 15 11.95 28.14 -9.84
C GLN A 15 11.58 26.89 -9.04
N TYR A 16 11.60 27.03 -7.71
CA TYR A 16 11.33 25.96 -6.77
C TYR A 16 10.33 26.43 -5.72
N LYS A 17 9.28 25.64 -5.52
CA LYS A 17 8.32 25.84 -4.46
C LYS A 17 8.70 24.99 -3.26
N PHE A 18 8.89 25.65 -2.11
CA PHE A 18 9.03 24.95 -0.84
C PHE A 18 7.72 24.25 -0.49
N ILE A 19 7.78 22.95 -0.24
CA ILE A 19 6.60 22.14 0.12
C ILE A 19 6.55 21.75 1.59
N GLY A 20 7.63 21.95 2.35
CA GLY A 20 7.67 21.65 3.77
C GLY A 20 8.91 20.87 4.22
N PHE A 21 8.89 20.46 5.48
CA PHE A 21 9.86 19.51 6.03
C PHE A 21 9.47 18.09 5.65
N LEU A 22 10.45 17.35 5.13
CA LEU A 22 10.31 15.93 4.84
C LEU A 22 10.75 15.14 6.07
N PHE A 23 9.79 14.58 6.80
CA PHE A 23 10.08 13.66 7.88
C PHE A 23 10.18 12.25 7.29
N LEU A 24 11.36 11.64 7.35
CA LEU A 24 11.55 10.26 6.87
C LEU A 24 10.72 9.31 7.72
N LEU A 25 9.68 8.72 7.12
CA LEU A 25 8.90 7.67 7.76
C LEU A 25 9.69 6.38 7.74
N ARG A 26 10.18 5.98 6.57
CA ARG A 26 10.87 4.70 6.39
C ARG A 26 11.70 4.67 5.12
N ASN A 27 12.66 3.75 5.11
CA ASN A 27 13.41 3.38 3.93
C ASN A 27 13.53 1.86 3.88
N TYR A 28 13.49 1.33 2.66
CA TYR A 28 13.55 -0.10 2.41
C TYR A 28 14.11 -0.33 1.02
N GLN A 29 14.70 -1.51 0.83
CA GLN A 29 15.09 -1.93 -0.51
C GLN A 29 13.85 -2.45 -1.24
N ASP A 30 13.76 -2.19 -2.53
CA ASP A 30 12.79 -2.81 -3.43
C ASP A 30 13.50 -3.12 -4.74
N TYR A 31 12.89 -3.94 -5.58
CA TYR A 31 13.39 -4.19 -6.92
C TYR A 31 12.62 -3.35 -7.94
N GLN A 32 13.33 -2.82 -8.92
CA GLN A 32 12.73 -2.12 -10.05
C GLN A 32 13.41 -2.52 -11.35
N LEU A 33 12.64 -2.48 -12.44
CA LEU A 33 13.17 -2.64 -13.79
C LEU A 33 13.77 -1.32 -14.27
N ASP A 34 15.02 -1.36 -14.73
CA ASP A 34 15.63 -0.22 -15.40
C ASP A 34 15.07 -0.01 -16.83
N ASN A 35 15.57 1.02 -17.52
CA ASN A 35 15.13 1.34 -18.89
C ASN A 35 15.44 0.22 -19.90
N GLN A 36 16.33 -0.73 -19.56
CA GLN A 36 16.71 -1.88 -20.37
C GLN A 36 15.97 -3.16 -19.95
N GLY A 37 15.13 -3.11 -18.91
CA GLY A 37 14.39 -4.26 -18.40
C GLY A 37 15.21 -5.17 -17.48
N ASN A 38 16.36 -4.72 -16.98
CA ASN A 38 17.15 -5.45 -16.01
C ASN A 38 16.69 -5.12 -14.58
N LEU A 39 16.72 -6.13 -13.70
CA LEU A 39 16.34 -5.98 -12.30
C LEU A 39 17.44 -5.22 -11.55
N ARG A 40 17.06 -4.20 -10.78
CA ARG A 40 17.97 -3.48 -9.89
C ARG A 40 17.37 -3.34 -8.51
N ALA A 41 18.17 -3.58 -7.48
CA ALA A 41 17.83 -3.19 -6.12
C ALA A 41 17.94 -1.67 -5.98
N VAL A 42 16.88 -1.04 -5.51
CA VAL A 42 16.79 0.40 -5.27
C VAL A 42 16.41 0.67 -3.83
N TRP A 43 16.83 1.83 -3.31
CA TRP A 43 16.33 2.32 -2.03
C TRP A 43 15.09 3.18 -2.25
N LEU A 44 13.98 2.78 -1.66
CA LEU A 44 12.78 3.59 -1.56
C LEU A 44 12.78 4.33 -0.22
N PHE A 45 12.43 5.60 -0.27
CA PHE A 45 12.30 6.48 0.89
C PHE A 45 10.89 7.06 0.88
N GLU A 46 10.14 6.85 1.95
CA GLU A 46 8.82 7.46 2.13
C GLU A 46 8.90 8.54 3.19
N PHE A 47 8.37 9.71 2.87
CA PHE A 47 8.40 10.89 3.73
C PHE A 47 6.99 11.38 4.02
N GLN A 48 6.75 11.80 5.26
CA GLN A 48 5.62 12.65 5.61
C GLN A 48 6.02 14.10 5.36
N ILE A 49 5.20 14.83 4.62
CA ILE A 49 5.42 16.26 4.36
C ILE A 49 4.68 17.06 5.44
N PHE A 50 5.42 17.89 6.17
CA PHE A 50 4.84 18.88 7.07
C PHE A 50 4.96 20.26 6.40
N SER A 51 3.87 20.77 5.84
CA SER A 51 3.83 22.04 5.11
C SER A 51 3.54 23.25 6.00
N ASP A 52 2.81 23.07 7.10
CA ASP A 52 2.44 24.14 8.03
C ASP A 52 3.59 24.47 8.98
N ILE A 53 4.55 25.25 8.48
CA ILE A 53 5.73 25.67 9.22
C ILE A 53 5.80 27.20 9.22
N PRO A 54 6.06 27.85 10.37
CA PRO A 54 6.29 29.28 10.40
C PRO A 54 7.51 29.67 9.56
N PRO A 55 7.60 30.90 9.03
CA PRO A 55 8.77 31.37 8.31
C PRO A 55 10.06 31.17 9.13
N LEU A 56 11.01 30.40 8.59
CA LEU A 56 12.28 30.10 9.24
C LEU A 56 13.40 30.99 8.68
N LYS A 57 14.13 31.65 9.57
CA LYS A 57 15.40 32.29 9.20
C LYS A 57 16.49 31.23 9.14
N ILE A 58 17.04 31.01 7.95
CA ILE A 58 18.15 30.08 7.73
C ILE A 58 19.45 30.74 8.22
N GLY A 59 19.67 30.69 9.54
CA GLY A 59 20.92 31.14 10.18
C GLY A 59 21.73 29.96 10.71
N ASN A 60 21.13 29.17 11.61
CA ASN A 60 21.67 27.92 12.13
C ASN A 60 20.59 26.84 12.04
N PHE A 61 20.72 25.85 11.15
CA PHE A 61 19.69 24.83 10.88
C PHE A 61 19.35 23.90 12.06
N ASN A 62 20.27 23.73 13.01
CA ASN A 62 20.12 22.73 14.06
C ASN A 62 19.18 23.13 15.20
N ASP A 63 19.15 24.41 15.58
CA ASP A 63 18.36 24.88 16.71
C ASP A 63 16.85 24.97 16.44
N PRO A 64 16.37 25.54 15.30
CA PRO A 64 14.95 25.66 15.06
C PRO A 64 14.31 24.32 14.68
N PHE A 65 15.05 23.38 14.08
CA PHE A 65 14.45 22.13 13.61
C PHE A 65 14.17 21.12 14.73
N LEU A 66 15.00 21.08 15.77
CA LEU A 66 14.89 20.05 16.81
C LEU A 66 13.53 20.06 17.56
N PRO A 67 12.96 21.23 17.93
CA PRO A 67 11.60 21.29 18.48
C PRO A 67 10.53 20.77 17.52
N PHE A 68 10.56 21.18 16.25
CA PHE A 68 9.62 20.71 15.23
C PHE A 68 9.74 19.21 15.00
N TYR A 69 10.97 18.69 14.89
CA TYR A 69 11.21 17.26 14.76
C TYR A 69 10.59 16.45 15.91
N ASN A 70 10.75 16.92 17.15
CA ASN A 70 10.17 16.25 18.31
C ASN A 70 8.63 16.34 18.34
N GLN A 71 8.06 17.44 17.84
CA GLN A 71 6.61 17.56 17.67
C GLN A 71 6.11 16.59 16.60
N PHE A 72 6.68 16.63 15.40
CA PHE A 72 6.32 15.73 14.29
C PHE A 72 6.46 14.26 14.68
N LYS A 73 7.50 13.91 15.44
CA LYS A 73 7.70 12.54 15.94
C LYS A 73 6.57 12.07 16.86
N LYS A 74 5.90 12.96 17.60
CA LYS A 74 4.75 12.59 18.45
C LYS A 74 3.49 12.30 17.65
N GLU A 75 3.38 12.88 16.45
CA GLU A 75 2.24 12.68 15.55
C GLU A 75 2.38 11.36 14.74
N ILE A 76 3.56 10.76 14.72
CA ILE A 76 3.87 9.53 13.96
C ILE A 76 3.90 8.33 14.90
N LEU A 77 3.06 7.32 14.63
CA LEU A 77 3.11 6.06 15.36
C LEU A 77 4.36 5.25 14.92
N PRO A 78 5.13 4.65 15.83
CA PRO A 78 6.33 3.87 15.48
C PRO A 78 6.06 2.71 14.51
N GLU A 79 4.84 2.19 14.48
CA GLU A 79 4.41 1.14 13.57
C GLU A 79 4.25 1.62 12.11
N ASP A 80 4.00 2.90 11.88
CA ASP A 80 3.90 3.49 10.54
C ASP A 80 5.28 3.69 9.89
N THR A 81 6.37 3.50 10.64
CA THR A 81 7.75 3.61 10.12
C THR A 81 8.36 2.26 9.72
N ILE A 82 7.60 1.17 9.85
CA ILE A 82 8.09 -0.19 9.56
C ILE A 82 7.33 -0.76 8.36
N ILE A 83 8.08 -1.29 7.40
CA ILE A 83 7.55 -2.08 6.29
C ILE A 83 7.86 -3.53 6.56
N ASP A 84 6.83 -4.37 6.59
CA ASP A 84 7.02 -5.82 6.64
C ASP A 84 7.05 -6.37 5.21
N SER A 85 8.14 -6.11 4.50
CA SER A 85 8.47 -6.86 3.28
C SER A 85 9.90 -6.58 2.84
N LEU A 86 10.83 -7.33 3.43
CA LEU A 86 11.89 -8.11 2.77
C LEU A 86 12.69 -8.88 3.86
N PHE A 87 12.00 -9.83 4.53
CA PHE A 87 12.51 -10.85 5.46
C PHE A 87 13.20 -10.37 6.77
N PRO A 88 13.11 -11.11 7.91
CA PRO A 88 12.22 -12.21 8.27
C PRO A 88 11.30 -11.90 9.47
N LYS A 89 10.17 -12.62 9.52
CA LYS A 89 9.45 -12.94 10.77
C LYS A 89 10.45 -13.37 11.83
N LYS A 90 10.46 -12.72 13.00
CA LYS A 90 11.16 -13.28 14.17
C LYS A 90 10.22 -14.23 14.93
N LYS A 91 10.55 -15.52 14.78
CA LYS A 91 10.31 -16.67 15.67
C LYS A 91 8.86 -16.99 16.07
N GLN A 92 8.23 -17.83 15.26
CA GLN A 92 7.73 -19.15 15.69
C GLN A 92 7.69 -20.04 14.44
N ASP A 93 8.45 -21.12 14.50
CA ASP A 93 8.63 -22.22 13.55
C ASP A 93 9.16 -21.87 12.15
N GLU A 94 10.33 -22.44 11.85
CA GLU A 94 11.04 -22.39 10.57
C GLU A 94 10.20 -23.04 9.47
N ILE A 95 9.31 -22.27 8.85
CA ILE A 95 8.94 -22.49 7.45
C ILE A 95 9.85 -21.57 6.65
N ILE A 96 10.91 -22.15 6.09
CA ILE A 96 11.75 -21.48 5.10
C ILE A 96 10.85 -21.20 3.90
N LEU A 97 10.22 -20.02 3.85
CA LEU A 97 9.64 -19.55 2.59
C LEU A 97 10.80 -19.51 1.59
N PRO A 98 10.67 -20.17 0.42
CA PRO A 98 11.72 -20.12 -0.57
C PRO A 98 12.02 -18.66 -0.87
N LYS A 99 13.30 -18.28 -0.82
CA LYS A 99 13.75 -17.02 -1.41
C LYS A 99 13.23 -17.05 -2.85
N LEU A 100 12.35 -16.11 -3.18
CA LEU A 100 11.84 -15.97 -4.54
C LEU A 100 13.05 -15.86 -5.48
N ASP A 101 13.07 -16.67 -6.54
CA ASP A 101 14.14 -16.58 -7.52
C ASP A 101 14.06 -15.25 -8.29
N GLU A 102 15.19 -14.87 -8.88
CA GLU A 102 15.32 -13.60 -9.60
C GLU A 102 14.34 -13.48 -10.76
N GLU A 103 14.01 -14.60 -11.41
CA GLU A 103 13.04 -14.68 -12.51
C GLU A 103 11.62 -14.38 -12.05
N THR A 104 11.20 -14.90 -10.90
CA THR A 104 9.90 -14.61 -10.30
C THR A 104 9.81 -13.15 -9.88
N ILE A 105 10.86 -12.59 -9.28
CA ILE A 105 10.90 -11.17 -8.92
C ILE A 105 10.76 -10.30 -10.17
N LYS A 106 11.48 -10.64 -11.25
CA LYS A 106 11.38 -9.95 -12.54
C LYS A 106 9.97 -10.03 -13.13
N SER A 107 9.31 -11.18 -13.00
CA SER A 107 7.94 -11.39 -13.47
C SER A 107 6.92 -10.56 -12.68
N ILE A 108 7.05 -10.52 -11.35
CA ILE A 108 6.22 -9.68 -10.47
C ILE A 108 6.39 -8.20 -10.82
N GLU A 109 7.62 -7.72 -10.98
CA GLU A 109 7.88 -6.31 -11.32
C GLU A 109 7.40 -5.95 -12.73
N THR A 110 7.50 -6.89 -13.68
CA THR A 110 6.93 -6.72 -15.04
C THR A 110 5.42 -6.59 -14.98
N LEU A 111 4.76 -7.48 -14.23
CA LEU A 111 3.32 -7.43 -14.02
C LEU A 111 2.89 -6.11 -13.36
N LYS A 112 3.55 -5.73 -12.26
CA LYS A 112 3.32 -4.47 -11.54
C LYS A 112 3.43 -3.27 -12.47
N LYS A 113 4.49 -3.21 -13.29
CA LYS A 113 4.67 -2.15 -14.29
C LYS A 113 3.50 -2.08 -15.26
N ASN A 114 3.01 -3.20 -15.76
CA ASN A 114 1.87 -3.27 -16.68
C ASN A 114 0.57 -2.84 -15.99
N LEU A 115 0.27 -3.34 -14.79
CA LEU A 115 -0.94 -2.94 -14.05
C LEU A 115 -0.94 -1.44 -13.74
N LEU A 116 0.23 -0.85 -13.51
CA LEU A 116 0.37 0.59 -13.26
C LEU A 116 0.14 1.46 -14.52
N THR A 117 0.09 0.91 -15.74
CA THR A 117 -0.28 1.68 -16.95
C THR A 117 -1.79 1.77 -17.15
N ILE A 118 -2.56 0.86 -16.53
CA ILE A 118 -4.02 0.81 -16.63
C ILE A 118 -4.63 2.01 -15.87
N ASN A 119 -5.70 2.60 -16.42
CA ASN A 119 -6.43 3.65 -15.75
C ASN A 119 -7.00 3.12 -14.41
N PRO A 120 -7.00 3.89 -13.31
CA PRO A 120 -7.60 3.48 -12.03
C PRO A 120 -8.97 2.80 -12.15
N TYR A 121 -9.89 3.33 -12.96
CA TYR A 121 -11.24 2.76 -13.11
C TYR A 121 -11.23 1.44 -13.89
N GLU A 122 -10.42 1.36 -14.95
CA GLU A 122 -10.26 0.10 -15.70
C GLU A 122 -9.58 -0.97 -14.84
N PHE A 123 -8.74 -0.56 -13.90
CA PHE A 123 -8.12 -1.47 -12.95
C PHE A 123 -9.14 -2.02 -11.94
N GLU A 124 -10.09 -1.22 -11.45
CA GLU A 124 -11.22 -1.71 -10.63
C GLU A 124 -12.04 -2.76 -11.38
N VAL A 125 -12.37 -2.50 -12.66
CA VAL A 125 -13.09 -3.44 -13.53
C VAL A 125 -12.26 -4.70 -13.82
N LEU A 126 -10.95 -4.58 -13.99
CA LEU A 126 -10.07 -5.74 -14.16
C LEU A 126 -10.07 -6.62 -12.89
N MET A 127 -9.97 -5.99 -11.72
CA MET A 127 -10.00 -6.71 -10.45
C MET A 127 -11.38 -7.35 -10.19
N SER A 128 -12.49 -6.71 -10.59
CA SER A 128 -13.82 -7.31 -10.47
C SER A 128 -13.93 -8.59 -11.32
N LYS A 129 -13.37 -8.59 -12.53
CA LYS A 129 -13.31 -9.79 -13.38
C LYS A 129 -12.44 -10.89 -12.76
N LEU A 130 -11.29 -10.54 -12.18
CA LEU A 130 -10.44 -11.50 -11.49
C LEU A 130 -11.15 -12.11 -10.28
N ILE A 131 -11.85 -11.28 -9.47
CA ILE A 131 -12.65 -11.74 -8.33
C ILE A 131 -13.73 -12.73 -8.79
N GLU A 132 -14.49 -12.39 -9.83
CA GLU A 132 -15.49 -13.30 -10.40
C GLU A 132 -14.85 -14.61 -10.88
N TYR A 133 -13.71 -14.53 -11.56
CA TYR A 133 -12.98 -15.69 -12.06
C TYR A 133 -12.48 -16.62 -10.93
N THR A 134 -12.22 -16.09 -9.73
CA THR A 134 -11.86 -16.88 -8.55
C THR A 134 -13.05 -17.58 -7.87
N GLY A 135 -14.28 -17.44 -8.41
CA GLY A 135 -15.47 -18.15 -7.94
C GLY A 135 -16.42 -17.31 -7.07
N PHE A 136 -16.17 -16.01 -6.94
CA PHE A 136 -17.16 -15.09 -6.40
C PHE A 136 -18.31 -14.88 -7.39
N VAL A 137 -19.49 -14.57 -6.88
CA VAL A 137 -20.69 -14.32 -7.68
C VAL A 137 -21.29 -12.97 -7.33
N ASN A 138 -22.19 -12.49 -8.20
CA ASN A 138 -22.83 -11.18 -8.07
C ASN A 138 -21.79 -10.07 -7.84
N VAL A 139 -20.75 -10.07 -8.67
CA VAL A 139 -19.64 -9.13 -8.56
C VAL A 139 -20.05 -7.80 -9.19
N GLU A 140 -20.10 -6.74 -8.40
CA GLU A 140 -20.57 -5.42 -8.82
C GLU A 140 -19.56 -4.34 -8.45
N VAL A 141 -19.10 -3.59 -9.45
CA VAL A 141 -18.30 -2.38 -9.24
C VAL A 141 -19.21 -1.27 -8.74
N THR A 142 -18.79 -0.58 -7.67
CA THR A 142 -19.57 0.50 -7.05
C THR A 142 -19.51 1.80 -7.84
N LYS A 143 -20.35 2.76 -7.46
CA LYS A 143 -20.33 4.10 -8.04
C LYS A 143 -19.30 4.95 -7.33
N LYS A 144 -18.48 5.65 -8.12
CA LYS A 144 -17.40 6.57 -7.75
C LYS A 144 -17.65 7.62 -6.64
N SER A 145 -18.88 7.85 -6.22
CA SER A 145 -19.22 8.90 -5.25
C SER A 145 -20.13 8.36 -4.17
N GLY A 146 -19.69 8.47 -2.91
CA GLY A 146 -20.48 8.13 -1.73
C GLY A 146 -20.45 6.64 -1.36
N ASP A 147 -19.43 5.90 -1.78
CA ASP A 147 -19.24 4.46 -1.50
C ASP A 147 -18.30 4.21 -0.31
N ASP A 148 -17.91 5.26 0.42
CA ASP A 148 -16.99 5.24 1.55
C ASP A 148 -15.69 4.43 1.27
N GLY A 149 -15.28 4.36 0.00
CA GLY A 149 -14.07 3.68 -0.45
C GLY A 149 -14.20 2.17 -0.67
N ILE A 150 -15.43 1.64 -0.83
CA ILE A 150 -15.69 0.29 -1.33
C ILE A 150 -15.80 0.37 -2.85
N ASP A 151 -14.95 -0.36 -3.57
CA ASP A 151 -14.86 -0.32 -5.03
C ASP A 151 -15.60 -1.51 -5.70
N VAL A 152 -15.69 -2.66 -5.03
CA VAL A 152 -16.39 -3.85 -5.53
C VAL A 152 -17.15 -4.55 -4.40
N ASN A 153 -18.39 -4.96 -4.64
CA ASN A 153 -19.12 -5.89 -3.80
C ASN A 153 -19.19 -7.25 -4.49
N ALA A 154 -19.05 -8.34 -3.73
CA ALA A 154 -19.24 -9.69 -4.25
C ALA A 154 -19.68 -10.66 -3.15
N PHE A 155 -20.19 -11.82 -3.55
CA PHE A 155 -20.63 -12.86 -2.64
C PHE A 155 -19.86 -14.15 -2.87
N LEU A 156 -19.46 -14.81 -1.78
CA LEU A 156 -18.96 -16.18 -1.82
C LEU A 156 -20.08 -17.13 -1.40
N LYS A 157 -20.55 -17.94 -2.36
CA LYS A 157 -21.62 -18.91 -2.11
C LYS A 157 -21.09 -20.14 -1.38
N HIS A 158 -21.82 -20.57 -0.35
CA HIS A 158 -21.51 -21.80 0.37
C HIS A 158 -22.70 -22.75 0.39
N ARG A 159 -22.46 -24.04 0.17
CA ARG A 159 -23.55 -25.04 0.10
C ARG A 159 -24.15 -25.41 1.47
N PHE A 160 -23.37 -25.26 2.54
CA PHE A 160 -23.78 -25.65 3.91
C PHE A 160 -23.97 -24.46 4.86
N SER A 161 -23.78 -23.21 4.40
CA SER A 161 -23.81 -22.02 5.25
C SER A 161 -24.42 -20.85 4.49
N LEU A 162 -24.58 -19.72 5.18
CA LEU A 162 -24.99 -18.46 4.58
C LEU A 162 -23.95 -17.98 3.56
N ASP A 163 -24.44 -17.32 2.51
CA ASP A 163 -23.58 -16.59 1.58
C ASP A 163 -22.82 -15.51 2.33
N LEU A 164 -21.52 -15.42 2.05
CA LEU A 164 -20.65 -14.44 2.70
C LEU A 164 -20.53 -13.22 1.81
N SER A 165 -20.87 -12.05 2.35
CA SER A 165 -20.72 -10.76 1.67
C SER A 165 -19.28 -10.26 1.80
N TYR A 166 -18.65 -9.93 0.67
CA TYR A 166 -17.32 -9.35 0.61
C TYR A 166 -17.35 -7.98 -0.04
N GLN A 167 -16.61 -7.05 0.56
CA GLN A 167 -16.43 -5.69 0.08
C GLN A 167 -14.95 -5.43 -0.13
N PHE A 168 -14.61 -5.06 -1.35
CA PHE A 168 -13.23 -4.90 -1.80
C PHE A 168 -12.93 -3.42 -2.01
N GLN A 169 -11.75 -3.01 -1.55
CA GLN A 169 -11.12 -1.76 -1.94
C GLN A 169 -9.92 -2.08 -2.82
N VAL A 170 -9.84 -1.44 -3.98
CA VAL A 170 -8.86 -1.67 -5.03
C VAL A 170 -7.98 -0.42 -5.18
N LYS A 171 -6.69 -0.55 -4.86
CA LYS A 171 -5.72 0.55 -4.87
C LYS A 171 -4.62 0.32 -5.89
N ARG A 172 -4.65 1.07 -6.99
CA ARG A 172 -3.54 1.12 -7.98
C ARG A 172 -2.44 2.07 -7.50
N TRP A 173 -1.62 1.64 -6.54
CA TRP A 173 -0.65 2.47 -5.85
C TRP A 173 0.80 2.10 -6.16
N LYS A 174 1.67 3.10 -6.10
CA LYS A 174 3.14 2.93 -6.15
C LYS A 174 3.78 2.91 -4.77
N HIS A 175 3.15 3.56 -3.80
CA HIS A 175 3.63 3.64 -2.41
C HIS A 175 2.90 2.63 -1.54
N SER A 176 3.48 2.36 -0.37
CA SER A 176 2.95 1.35 0.56
C SER A 176 1.59 1.75 1.13
N VAL A 177 0.71 0.77 1.34
CA VAL A 177 -0.62 0.97 1.95
C VAL A 177 -0.49 1.00 3.48
N GLY A 178 -0.89 2.13 4.08
CA GLY A 178 -0.78 2.39 5.51
C GLY A 178 -1.97 1.91 6.34
N ARG A 179 -1.81 1.91 7.67
CA ARG A 179 -2.86 1.60 8.65
C ARG A 179 -4.18 2.32 8.42
N LYS A 180 -4.12 3.60 8.01
CA LYS A 180 -5.29 4.44 7.78
C LYS A 180 -6.26 3.82 6.78
N GLU A 181 -5.77 3.26 5.67
CA GLU A 181 -6.64 2.66 4.65
C GLU A 181 -7.38 1.44 5.19
N VAL A 182 -6.70 0.61 5.98
CA VAL A 182 -7.28 -0.58 6.64
C VAL A 182 -8.36 -0.18 7.66
N ALA A 183 -8.10 0.86 8.45
CA ALA A 183 -9.06 1.37 9.42
C ALA A 183 -10.29 1.99 8.74
N ASN A 184 -10.08 2.75 7.66
CA ASN A 184 -11.14 3.37 6.89
C ASN A 184 -12.06 2.31 6.27
N LEU A 185 -11.51 1.34 5.51
CA LEU A 185 -12.33 0.29 4.91
C LEU A 185 -13.16 -0.44 5.97
N ARG A 186 -12.56 -0.76 7.12
CA ARG A 186 -13.29 -1.43 8.22
C ARG A 186 -14.46 -0.61 8.73
N GLY A 187 -14.31 0.71 8.83
CA GLY A 187 -15.39 1.62 9.22
C GLY A 187 -16.50 1.71 8.17
N SER A 188 -16.17 1.50 6.90
CA SER A 188 -17.11 1.52 5.77
C SER A 188 -17.85 0.20 5.55
N LEU A 189 -17.42 -0.90 6.19
CA LEU A 189 -18.00 -2.21 5.96
C LEU A 189 -19.50 -2.24 6.30
N GLY A 190 -20.28 -2.80 5.39
CA GLY A 190 -21.67 -3.13 5.60
C GLY A 190 -21.85 -4.21 6.68
N PHE A 191 -23.08 -4.35 7.16
CA PHE A 191 -23.43 -5.35 8.16
C PHE A 191 -22.98 -6.77 7.73
N ASN A 192 -22.29 -7.47 8.63
CA ASN A 192 -21.75 -8.82 8.42
C ASN A 192 -20.94 -9.01 7.12
N SER A 193 -20.30 -7.96 6.62
CA SER A 193 -19.44 -8.04 5.43
C SER A 193 -17.97 -8.22 5.81
N PHE A 194 -17.25 -8.98 4.99
CA PHE A 194 -15.80 -9.14 5.09
C PHE A 194 -15.10 -8.12 4.18
N GLY A 195 -14.04 -7.51 4.70
CA GLY A 195 -13.27 -6.51 3.95
C GLY A 195 -12.02 -7.11 3.29
N VAL A 196 -11.71 -6.67 2.08
CA VAL A 196 -10.47 -7.02 1.37
C VAL A 196 -9.87 -5.75 0.77
N ILE A 197 -8.56 -5.54 0.96
CA ILE A 197 -7.81 -4.52 0.20
C ILE A 197 -6.92 -5.22 -0.81
N ILE A 198 -7.09 -4.86 -2.07
CA ILE A 198 -6.24 -5.29 -3.19
C ILE A 198 -5.35 -4.12 -3.57
N SER A 199 -4.03 -4.32 -3.65
CA SER A 199 -3.10 -3.27 -4.03
C SER A 199 -1.97 -3.76 -4.95
N THR A 200 -1.55 -2.90 -5.88
CA THR A 200 -0.31 -3.08 -6.66
C THR A 200 0.96 -2.74 -5.88
N SER A 201 0.84 -2.48 -4.57
CA SER A 201 1.94 -2.14 -3.67
C SER A 201 1.99 -3.03 -2.43
N HIS A 202 2.97 -2.77 -1.56
CA HIS A 202 3.15 -3.47 -0.30
C HIS A 202 2.28 -2.88 0.81
N PHE A 203 2.01 -3.69 1.84
CA PHE A 203 1.38 -3.24 3.07
C PHE A 203 2.43 -3.00 4.15
N THR A 204 2.15 -2.01 4.98
CA THR A 204 3.00 -1.61 6.11
C THR A 204 2.78 -2.53 7.29
N SER A 205 3.74 -2.63 8.22
CA SER A 205 3.54 -3.47 9.42
C SER A 205 2.34 -2.99 10.23
N SER A 206 2.11 -1.68 10.31
CA SER A 206 0.92 -1.11 10.96
C SER A 206 -0.38 -1.49 10.24
N ALA A 207 -0.39 -1.51 8.90
CA ALA A 207 -1.54 -1.99 8.14
C ALA A 207 -1.85 -3.46 8.41
N ILE A 208 -0.83 -4.33 8.42
CA ILE A 208 -0.97 -5.77 8.70
C ILE A 208 -1.50 -5.99 10.12
N ASN A 209 -0.89 -5.32 11.12
CA ASN A 209 -1.32 -5.41 12.52
C ASN A 209 -2.75 -4.89 12.71
N GLU A 210 -3.10 -3.78 12.05
CA GLU A 210 -4.46 -3.27 12.09
C GLU A 210 -5.43 -4.29 11.48
N SER A 211 -5.10 -4.88 10.32
CA SER A 211 -5.94 -5.84 9.58
C SER A 211 -6.33 -7.05 10.44
N GLN A 212 -5.42 -7.51 11.30
CA GLN A 212 -5.59 -8.65 12.21
C GLN A 212 -5.88 -8.27 13.67
N GLY A 213 -6.27 -7.02 13.93
CA GLY A 213 -6.44 -6.54 15.31
C GLY A 213 -7.48 -7.33 16.11
N THR A 214 -7.09 -7.78 17.31
CA THR A 214 -7.94 -8.54 18.22
C THR A 214 -9.27 -7.84 18.51
N GLY A 215 -10.38 -8.55 18.36
CA GLY A 215 -11.73 -8.02 18.62
C GLY A 215 -12.29 -7.11 17.53
N LYS A 216 -11.60 -6.98 16.39
CA LYS A 216 -12.05 -6.21 15.23
C LYS A 216 -12.39 -7.14 14.06
N THR A 217 -13.30 -6.72 13.17
CA THR A 217 -13.60 -7.44 11.92
C THR A 217 -12.36 -7.56 11.05
N PRO A 218 -11.86 -8.76 10.71
CA PRO A 218 -10.62 -8.92 9.98
C PRO A 218 -10.71 -8.30 8.58
N ILE A 219 -9.60 -7.71 8.12
CA ILE A 219 -9.45 -7.22 6.74
C ILE A 219 -8.37 -8.04 6.06
N ASN A 220 -8.71 -8.68 4.94
CA ASN A 220 -7.74 -9.39 4.13
C ASN A 220 -6.92 -8.42 3.29
N LEU A 221 -5.62 -8.65 3.17
CA LEU A 221 -4.70 -7.80 2.41
C LEU A 221 -4.11 -8.62 1.28
N VAL A 222 -4.32 -8.17 0.04
CA VAL A 222 -3.84 -8.82 -1.18
C VAL A 222 -2.88 -7.85 -1.86
N GLY A 223 -1.58 -8.08 -1.68
CA GLY A 223 -0.53 -7.23 -2.24
C GLY A 223 -0.14 -7.67 -3.65
N MET A 224 0.84 -6.97 -4.22
CA MET A 224 1.33 -7.27 -5.57
C MET A 224 1.83 -8.71 -5.73
N LYS A 225 2.47 -9.27 -4.70
CA LYS A 225 2.93 -10.66 -4.71
C LYS A 225 1.75 -11.64 -4.71
N ASP A 226 0.76 -11.40 -3.87
CA ASP A 226 -0.43 -12.25 -3.78
C ASP A 226 -1.24 -12.19 -5.09
N LEU A 227 -1.38 -10.99 -5.68
CA LEU A 227 -1.98 -10.81 -6.99
C LEU A 227 -1.27 -11.62 -8.08
N TYR A 228 0.07 -11.59 -8.10
CA TYR A 228 0.84 -12.37 -9.06
C TYR A 228 0.57 -13.87 -8.93
N GLU A 229 0.58 -14.41 -7.70
CA GLU A 229 0.28 -15.83 -7.48
C GLU A 229 -1.17 -16.16 -7.86
N ILE A 230 -2.15 -15.33 -7.50
CA ILE A 230 -3.55 -15.53 -7.87
C ILE A 230 -3.72 -15.57 -9.40
N ILE A 231 -3.15 -14.59 -10.12
CA ILE A 231 -3.23 -14.53 -11.59
C ILE A 231 -2.57 -15.77 -12.22
N LYS A 232 -1.43 -16.19 -11.67
CA LYS A 232 -0.69 -17.36 -12.14
C LYS A 232 -1.44 -18.66 -11.88
N GLU A 233 -1.97 -18.88 -10.67
CA GLU A 233 -2.71 -20.09 -10.30
C GLU A 233 -4.03 -20.23 -11.05
N THR A 234 -4.69 -19.11 -11.32
CA THR A 234 -5.96 -19.08 -12.05
C THR A 234 -5.77 -19.11 -13.58
N ASN A 235 -4.54 -18.95 -14.09
CA ASN A 235 -4.27 -18.69 -15.51
C ASN A 235 -5.13 -17.54 -16.07
N PHE A 236 -5.38 -16.50 -15.27
CA PHE A 236 -6.20 -15.37 -15.69
C PHE A 236 -5.49 -14.53 -16.75
N ALA A 237 -6.18 -14.24 -17.85
CA ALA A 237 -5.66 -13.39 -18.91
C ALA A 237 -5.93 -11.91 -18.60
N LEU A 238 -4.85 -11.12 -18.53
CA LEU A 238 -4.87 -9.68 -18.27
C LEU A 238 -5.22 -8.85 -19.50
#